data_AF-A0A1Q7WTF0-F1
#
_entry.id   AF-A0A1Q7WTF0-F1
#
_cell.length_a   1.000
_cell.length_b   1.000
_cell.length_c   1.000
_cell.angle_alpha   90.00
_cell.angle_beta   90.00
_cell.angle_gamma   90.00
#
_symmetry.space_group_name_H-M   'P 1'
#
loop_
_entity.id
_entity.type
_entity.pdbx_description
1 polymer ?
#
loop_
_entity_poly.entity_id
_entity_poly.type
_entity_poly.pdbx_seq_one_letter_code
_entity_poly.pdbx_strand_id
1 'polypeptide(L)'
;METTQEEKIARAVDIAHRAMGFDEQLRKQGFIRRGDVVRDTRERILSLETENYPEFVVASILETAEVLKRMLDKANFDSGRRKVREP
;
A
#
# COMPACT_ATOMS: atom_id res chain seq x y z
N MET A 1 14.81 -19.43 0.02
CA MET A 1 13.71 -19.53 0.99
C MET A 1 12.54 -18.77 0.41
N GLU A 2 11.41 -19.41 0.18
CA GLU A 2 10.19 -18.71 -0.24
C GLU A 2 9.75 -17.80 0.89
N THR A 3 9.41 -16.55 0.56
CA THR A 3 8.87 -15.63 1.57
C THR A 3 7.45 -16.01 1.90
N THR A 4 7.12 -16.07 3.18
CA THR A 4 5.79 -16.51 3.62
C THR A 4 4.74 -15.49 3.18
N GLN A 5 3.49 -15.93 3.05
CA GLN A 5 2.38 -15.03 2.74
C GLN A 5 2.26 -13.92 3.79
N GLU A 6 2.50 -14.23 5.07
CA GLU A 6 2.52 -13.26 6.17
C GLU A 6 3.59 -12.19 5.98
N GLU A 7 4.81 -12.57 5.57
CA GLU A 7 5.88 -11.60 5.27
C GLU A 7 5.57 -10.72 4.07
N LYS A 8 4.84 -11.25 3.07
CA LYS A 8 4.39 -10.47 1.91
C LYS A 8 3.30 -9.47 2.33
N ILE A 9 2.33 -9.91 3.12
CA ILE A 9 1.27 -9.05 3.68
C ILE A 9 1.89 -7.95 4.55
N ALA A 10 2.80 -8.29 5.46
CA ALA A 10 3.47 -7.31 6.32
C ALA A 10 4.22 -6.24 5.51
N ARG A 11 4.87 -6.62 4.40
CA ARG A 11 5.53 -5.67 3.48
C ARG A 11 4.53 -4.80 2.72
N ALA A 12 3.44 -5.38 2.22
CA ALA A 12 2.38 -4.65 1.55
C ALA A 12 1.76 -3.59 2.47
N VAL A 13 1.46 -3.96 3.71
CA VAL A 13 0.94 -3.06 4.73
C VAL A 13 1.92 -1.93 5.03
N ASP A 14 3.22 -2.22 5.19
CA ASP A 14 4.23 -1.16 5.39
C ASP A 14 4.28 -0.18 4.21
N ILE A 15 4.16 -0.66 2.96
CA ILE A 15 4.04 0.20 1.77
C ILE A 15 2.80 1.10 1.86
N ALA A 16 1.66 0.57 2.30
CA ALA A 16 0.43 1.34 2.46
C ALA A 16 0.57 2.43 3.54
N HIS A 17 1.27 2.14 4.64
CA HIS A 17 1.62 3.16 5.64
C HIS A 17 2.51 4.25 5.04
N ARG A 18 3.56 3.87 4.30
CA ARG A 18 4.45 4.82 3.61
C ARG A 18 3.72 5.71 2.62
N ALA A 19 2.67 5.19 1.96
CA ALA A 19 1.85 5.92 1.00
C ALA A 19 0.88 6.94 1.61
N MET A 20 0.76 7.04 2.93
CA MET A 20 -0.19 7.98 3.56
C MET A 20 0.09 9.44 3.16
N GLY A 21 -0.94 10.14 2.68
CA GLY A 21 -0.83 11.53 2.19
C GLY A 21 -0.35 11.66 0.75
N PHE A 22 0.04 10.57 0.08
CA PHE A 22 0.45 10.63 -1.33
C PHE A 22 -0.73 10.99 -2.24
N ASP A 23 -1.93 10.52 -1.92
CA ASP A 23 -3.15 10.87 -2.63
C ASP A 23 -3.47 12.37 -2.55
N GLU A 24 -3.28 12.98 -1.38
CA GLU A 24 -3.44 14.43 -1.21
C GLU A 24 -2.41 15.23 -2.01
N GLN A 25 -1.14 14.77 -2.02
CA GLN A 25 -0.10 15.38 -2.85
C GLN A 25 -0.47 15.33 -4.34
N LEU A 26 -0.96 14.18 -4.82
CA LEU A 26 -1.42 14.02 -6.20
C LEU A 26 -2.58 14.96 -6.53
N ARG A 27 -3.57 15.09 -5.63
CA ARG A 27 -4.69 16.03 -5.81
C ARG A 27 -4.21 17.48 -5.87
N LYS A 28 -3.28 17.89 -5.00
CA LYS A 28 -2.67 19.24 -5.00
C LYS A 28 -1.91 19.54 -6.30
N GLN A 29 -1.39 18.52 -6.96
CA GLN A 29 -0.73 18.62 -8.27
C GLN A 29 -1.71 18.55 -9.46
N GLY A 30 -3.03 18.47 -9.21
CA GLY A 30 -4.06 18.38 -10.24
C GLY A 30 -4.40 16.94 -10.70
N PHE A 31 -3.75 15.91 -10.15
CA PHE A 31 -3.99 14.51 -10.48
C PHE A 31 -5.11 13.88 -9.63
N ILE A 32 -6.31 14.48 -9.67
CA ILE A 32 -7.43 14.11 -8.77
C ILE A 32 -7.77 12.62 -8.84
N ARG A 33 -8.08 12.09 -10.04
CA ARG A 33 -8.42 10.67 -10.23
C ARG A 33 -7.32 9.73 -9.79
N ARG A 34 -6.05 10.13 -9.97
CA ARG A 34 -4.91 9.31 -9.54
C ARG A 34 -4.79 9.30 -8.02
N GLY A 35 -5.09 10.42 -7.37
CA GLY A 35 -5.22 10.50 -5.92
C GLY A 35 -6.30 9.56 -5.39
N ASP A 36 -7.49 9.56 -6.02
CA ASP A 36 -8.57 8.62 -5.66
C ASP A 36 -8.11 7.15 -5.75
N VAL A 37 -7.49 6.75 -6.87
CA VAL A 37 -6.96 5.39 -7.05
C VAL A 37 -5.90 5.02 -6.01
N VAL A 38 -4.99 5.94 -5.67
CA VAL A 38 -3.95 5.70 -4.65
C VAL A 38 -4.57 5.49 -3.27
N ARG A 39 -5.57 6.32 -2.91
CA ARG A 39 -6.29 6.20 -1.66
C ARG A 39 -7.00 4.84 -1.55
N ASP A 40 -7.74 4.47 -2.59
CA ASP A 40 -8.51 3.22 -2.61
C ASP A 40 -7.58 1.99 -2.58
N THR A 41 -6.46 2.05 -3.31
CA THR A 41 -5.44 0.98 -3.30
C THR A 41 -4.82 0.84 -1.92
N ARG A 42 -4.48 1.96 -1.26
CA ARG A 42 -3.93 1.95 0.10
C ARG A 42 -4.92 1.35 1.09
N GLU A 43 -6.18 1.78 1.07
CA GLU A 43 -7.23 1.27 1.96
C GLU A 43 -7.43 -0.24 1.76
N ARG A 44 -7.43 -0.71 0.51
CA ARG A 44 -7.54 -2.13 0.20
C ARG A 44 -6.36 -2.94 0.72
N ILE A 45 -5.14 -2.42 0.68
CA ILE A 45 -3.97 -3.10 1.26
C ILE A 45 -4.06 -3.15 2.78
N LEU A 46 -4.47 -2.06 3.44
CA LEU A 46 -4.63 -2.02 4.90
C LEU A 46 -5.72 -2.99 5.39
N SER A 47 -6.76 -3.23 4.58
CA SER A 47 -7.81 -4.21 4.94
C SER A 47 -7.29 -5.64 5.13
N LEU A 48 -6.12 -6.00 4.58
CA LEU A 48 -5.48 -7.31 4.81
C LEU A 48 -5.15 -7.58 6.29
N GLU A 49 -5.11 -6.54 7.13
CA GLU A 49 -4.85 -6.69 8.57
C GLU A 49 -6.09 -7.14 9.36
N THR A 50 -7.28 -6.85 8.84
CA THR A 50 -8.55 -7.04 9.57
C THR A 50 -9.50 -7.99 8.88
N GLU A 51 -9.33 -8.21 7.57
CA GLU A 51 -10.23 -8.99 6.75
C GLU A 51 -9.59 -10.28 6.25
N ASN A 52 -10.37 -11.36 6.28
CA ASN A 52 -9.98 -12.64 5.70
C ASN A 52 -10.42 -12.69 4.24
N TYR A 53 -9.44 -12.84 3.36
CA TYR A 53 -9.65 -12.93 1.92
C TYR A 53 -9.27 -14.30 1.39
N PRO A 54 -9.92 -14.77 0.30
CA PRO A 54 -9.42 -15.89 -0.47
C PRO A 54 -7.99 -15.63 -0.98
N GLU A 55 -7.18 -16.68 -1.11
CA GLU A 55 -5.76 -16.57 -1.49
C GLU A 55 -5.55 -15.80 -2.81
N PHE A 56 -6.40 -16.01 -3.81
CA PHE A 56 -6.31 -15.29 -5.09
C PHE A 56 -6.57 -13.77 -4.94
N VAL A 57 -7.41 -13.37 -3.98
CA VAL A 57 -7.66 -11.95 -3.68
C VAL A 57 -6.46 -11.36 -2.96
N VAL A 58 -5.88 -12.10 -2.00
CA VAL A 58 -4.64 -11.68 -1.33
C VAL A 58 -3.53 -11.47 -2.37
N ALA A 59 -3.31 -12.43 -3.28
CA ALA A 59 -2.32 -12.31 -4.33
C ALA A 59 -2.52 -11.04 -5.18
N SER A 60 -3.76 -10.76 -5.60
CA SER A 60 -4.10 -9.55 -6.35
C SER A 60 -3.81 -8.26 -5.55
N ILE A 61 -4.12 -8.23 -4.25
CA ILE A 61 -3.83 -7.06 -3.40
C ILE A 61 -2.31 -6.87 -3.26
N LEU A 62 -1.55 -7.96 -3.08
CA LEU A 62 -0.08 -7.90 -3.02
C LEU A 62 0.54 -7.37 -4.32
N GLU A 63 0.02 -7.76 -5.49
CA GLU A 63 0.44 -7.19 -6.77
C GLU A 63 0.18 -5.67 -6.85
N THR A 64 -0.98 -5.21 -6.38
CA THR A 64 -1.27 -3.77 -6.33
C THR A 64 -0.37 -3.01 -5.35
N ALA A 65 0.07 -3.64 -4.26
CA ALA A 65 1.05 -3.06 -3.34
C ALA A 65 2.40 -2.82 -4.00
N GLU A 66 2.86 -3.74 -4.86
CA GLU A 66 4.09 -3.55 -5.64
C GLU A 66 3.97 -2.42 -6.65
N VAL A 67 2.80 -2.26 -7.30
CA VAL A 67 2.53 -1.12 -8.18
C VAL A 67 2.56 0.19 -7.39
N LEU A 68 1.92 0.23 -6.21
CA LEU A 68 1.93 1.39 -5.34
C LEU A 68 3.36 1.74 -4.91
N LYS A 69 4.17 0.77 -4.49
CA LYS A 69 5.58 0.97 -4.15
C LYS A 69 6.35 1.62 -5.30
N ARG A 70 6.23 1.11 -6.52
CA ARG A 70 6.90 1.70 -7.71
C ARG A 70 6.45 3.14 -7.98
N MET A 71 5.19 3.46 -7.70
CA MET A 71 4.69 4.83 -7.80
C MET A 71 5.33 5.76 -6.76
N LEU A 72 5.46 5.30 -5.51
CA LEU A 72 6.14 6.05 -4.45
C LEU A 72 7.62 6.27 -4.79
N ASP A 73 8.32 5.21 -5.20
CA ASP A 73 9.74 5.24 -5.59
C ASP A 73 9.96 6.24 -6.73
N LYS A 74 9.10 6.23 -7.76
CA LYS A 74 9.17 7.18 -8.89
C LYS A 74 8.90 8.62 -8.47
N ALA A 75 8.06 8.83 -7.46
CA ALA A 75 7.74 10.15 -6.92
C ALA A 75 8.73 10.62 -5.84
N ASN A 76 9.70 9.78 -5.46
CA ASN A 76 10.56 9.97 -4.30
C ASN A 76 9.75 10.32 -3.03
N PHE A 77 8.62 9.63 -2.83
CA PHE A 77 7.69 9.89 -1.74
C PHE A 77 7.84 8.86 -0.61
N ASP A 78 7.98 9.34 0.62
CA ASP A 78 7.83 8.55 1.84
C ASP A 78 7.17 9.43 2.91
N SER A 79 6.02 9.02 3.42
CA SER A 79 5.34 9.76 4.49
C SER A 79 6.07 9.72 5.84
N GLY A 80 7.10 8.87 5.98
CA GLY A 80 7.78 8.58 7.23
C GLY A 80 6.97 7.67 8.17
N ARG A 81 5.71 7.35 7.82
CA ARG A 81 4.90 6.42 8.61
C ARG A 81 5.35 5.00 8.34
N ARG A 82 5.28 4.17 9.38
CA ARG A 82 5.56 2.74 9.36
C ARG A 82 4.46 2.03 10.13
N LYS A 83 4.25 0.74 9.87
CA LYS A 83 3.50 -0.09 10.81
C LYS A 83 4.32 -0.16 12.10
N VAL A 84 3.74 0.27 13.22
CA VAL A 84 4.36 0.07 14.53
C VAL A 84 4.41 -1.44 14.76
N ARG A 85 5.61 -2.03 14.76
CA ARG A 85 5.78 -3.38 15.30
C ARG A 85 5.73 -3.22 16.81
N GLU A 86 4.66 -3.66 17.45
CA GLU A 86 4.71 -3.89 18.88
C GLU A 86 5.85 -4.90 19.16
N PRO A 87 6.65 -4.68 20.23
CA PRO A 87 7.78 -5.53 20.58
C PRO A 87 7.38 -6.96 20.93
#